data_AF-A0A2J6SSI0-F1
#
_entry.id   AF-A0A2J6SSI0-F1
#
_cell.length_a   1.000
_cell.length_b   1.000
_cell.length_c   1.000
_cell.angle_alpha   90.00
_cell.angle_beta   90.00
_cell.angle_gamma   90.00
#
_symmetry.space_group_name_H-M   'P 1'
#
loop_
_entity.id
_entity.type
_entity.pdbx_description
1 polymer ?
#
loop_
_entity_poly.entity_id
_entity_poly.type
_entity_poly.pdbx_seq_one_letter_code
_entity_poly.pdbx_strand_id
1 'polypeptide(L)'
;RIRRLKCDETKPECMRCLRFEGRCIGYPTRKEKQSLFRHNHDRNNSSTASGKSDALCPYYTTSSFTLWDTVLQGCHKDDFIRDAVIAVGALITCNRKLVKDRDDRLTRAPYEYTPRYQFALKQYGRAVKKMGMEVSGEEPTLRSVLIGCILVVCFEAMFSNHVKALTHAVGGHSILRGWLISQEHSTSDFSKSKEMANPAESVIEGELVRAISRLDLQVVSHTVDPRPTQIHKELHAEGAGTLENMPSIFSSLGEARMYLDLVQRRTWHFVLVVEGGQYAETGKVKVEVPIAKQIGTITLTDWGEVHGMSDGYLMHSGEISRWQSAFQSQLCSSKYWKAAMLLQLQAETTRVGLHGSLNRTECDWDRFTPDFQLMIAHAKQVFDEEFLRDWHGFAFDGGVIKPLWMIACYCREPVTRRDAIALMRKVAAKEFGML
;
A
#
# COMPACT_ATOMS: atom_id res chain seq x y z
N ARG A 1 -57.04 12.47 27.64
CA ARG A 1 -55.86 12.01 28.40
C ARG A 1 -55.76 10.49 28.21
N ILE A 2 -54.93 10.00 27.28
CA ILE A 2 -54.84 8.57 26.92
C ILE A 2 -54.10 7.82 28.03
N ARG A 3 -54.68 6.73 28.57
CA ARG A 3 -54.07 5.96 29.65
C ARG A 3 -53.08 4.98 29.04
N ARG A 4 -51.80 5.04 29.43
CA ARG A 4 -50.79 4.10 28.95
C ARG A 4 -50.99 2.74 29.63
N LEU A 5 -51.69 1.82 28.96
CA LEU A 5 -51.84 0.43 29.38
C LEU A 5 -50.73 -0.43 28.73
N LYS A 6 -50.22 -1.42 29.47
CA LYS A 6 -49.20 -2.34 28.96
C LYS A 6 -49.84 -3.37 28.03
N CYS A 7 -49.32 -3.46 26.79
CA CYS A 7 -49.78 -4.37 25.74
C CYS A 7 -49.63 -5.84 26.15
N ASP A 8 -50.58 -6.70 25.77
CA ASP A 8 -50.55 -8.16 25.98
C ASP A 8 -50.07 -8.94 24.74
N GLU A 9 -49.64 -8.23 23.69
CA GLU A 9 -49.03 -8.75 22.45
C GLU A 9 -49.87 -9.78 21.66
N THR A 10 -51.17 -9.90 21.97
CA THR A 10 -52.07 -10.80 21.23
C THR A 10 -52.33 -10.28 19.81
N LYS A 11 -52.28 -11.14 18.79
CA LYS A 11 -52.48 -10.77 17.38
C LYS A 11 -53.80 -11.37 16.85
N PRO A 12 -54.53 -10.68 15.95
CA PRO A 12 -54.16 -9.46 15.22
C PRO A 12 -54.31 -8.16 16.03
N GLU A 13 -55.08 -8.16 17.12
CA GLU A 13 -55.35 -7.00 17.96
C GLU A 13 -55.12 -7.30 19.46
N CYS A 14 -54.57 -6.33 20.19
CA CYS A 14 -54.30 -6.41 21.63
C CYS A 14 -55.62 -6.44 22.42
N MET A 15 -55.85 -7.51 23.19
CA MET A 15 -57.12 -7.72 23.90
C MET A 15 -57.32 -6.71 25.03
N ARG A 16 -56.23 -6.24 25.66
CA ARG A 16 -56.29 -5.13 26.62
C ARG A 16 -56.70 -3.80 25.98
N CYS A 17 -56.21 -3.47 24.79
CA CYS A 17 -56.63 -2.25 24.10
C CYS A 17 -58.12 -2.29 23.74
N LEU A 18 -58.62 -3.44 23.27
CA LEU A 18 -60.04 -3.62 22.97
C LEU A 18 -60.91 -3.49 24.22
N ARG A 19 -60.47 -4.08 25.35
CA ARG A 19 -61.27 -4.09 26.58
C ARG A 19 -61.33 -2.72 27.29
N PHE A 20 -60.25 -1.94 27.26
CA PHE A 20 -60.16 -0.69 28.03
C PHE A 20 -60.27 0.58 27.18
N GLU A 21 -59.93 0.52 25.89
CA GLU A 21 -59.98 1.67 24.98
C GLU A 21 -60.92 1.47 23.78
N GLY A 22 -61.54 0.29 23.65
CA GLY A 22 -62.52 -0.02 22.59
C GLY A 22 -61.94 -0.12 21.18
N ARG A 23 -60.64 0.15 21.00
CA ARG A 23 -59.95 0.06 19.71
C ARG A 23 -58.46 -0.24 19.92
N CYS A 24 -57.91 -1.17 19.13
CA CYS A 24 -56.47 -1.41 19.05
C CYS A 24 -55.89 -0.60 17.87
N ILE A 25 -54.77 0.10 18.10
CA ILE A 25 -54.08 0.91 17.06
C ILE A 25 -53.23 0.02 16.13
N GLY A 26 -53.22 -1.29 16.37
CA GLY A 26 -52.47 -2.28 15.59
C GLY A 26 -50.98 -2.30 15.91
N TYR A 27 -50.31 -3.34 15.41
CA TYR A 27 -48.85 -3.48 15.50
C TYR A 27 -48.19 -2.78 14.30
N PRO A 28 -47.03 -2.12 14.47
CA PRO A 28 -46.33 -1.48 13.36
C PRO A 28 -46.01 -2.51 12.28
N THR A 29 -46.53 -2.30 11.08
CA THR A 29 -46.30 -3.17 9.93
C THR A 29 -44.85 -3.01 9.46
N ARG A 30 -44.17 -4.15 9.28
CA ARG A 30 -42.79 -4.19 8.76
C ARG A 30 -42.82 -3.66 7.32
N LYS A 31 -42.27 -2.46 7.08
CA LYS A 31 -42.17 -1.88 5.74
C LYS A 31 -41.46 -2.86 4.79
N GLU A 32 -42.18 -3.30 3.77
CA GLU A 32 -41.63 -4.07 2.65
C GLU A 32 -40.58 -3.22 1.91
N LYS A 33 -39.50 -3.89 1.49
CA LYS A 33 -38.41 -3.27 0.72
C LYS A 33 -38.93 -2.92 -0.67
N GLN A 34 -39.19 -1.64 -0.92
CA GLN A 34 -39.35 -1.15 -2.29
C GLN A 34 -37.99 -1.11 -2.98
N SER A 35 -37.95 -1.74 -4.16
CA SER A 35 -36.85 -1.77 -5.13
C SER A 35 -36.29 -0.37 -5.41
N LEU A 36 -34.97 -0.20 -5.29
CA LEU A 36 -34.24 1.06 -5.43
C LEU A 36 -33.93 1.47 -6.88
N PHE A 37 -34.51 0.82 -7.88
CA PHE A 37 -34.33 1.20 -9.29
C PHE A 37 -35.63 1.73 -9.88
N ARG A 38 -35.87 3.02 -9.73
CA ARG A 38 -36.71 3.79 -10.66
C ARG A 38 -35.94 5.03 -11.10
N HIS A 39 -35.66 5.06 -12.40
CA HIS A 39 -35.22 6.26 -13.11
C HIS A 39 -36.22 7.39 -12.86
N ASN A 40 -35.74 8.49 -12.29
CA ASN A 40 -36.34 9.80 -12.48
C ASN A 40 -35.22 10.79 -12.78
N HIS A 41 -35.31 11.36 -13.97
CA HIS A 41 -34.58 12.53 -14.41
C HIS A 41 -35.01 13.70 -13.52
N ASP A 42 -34.17 14.08 -12.55
CA ASP A 42 -34.28 15.40 -11.91
C ASP A 42 -32.93 16.12 -11.99
N ARG A 43 -32.99 17.26 -12.66
CA ARG A 43 -31.89 17.97 -13.31
C ARG A 43 -31.20 19.00 -12.41
N ASN A 44 -31.39 18.96 -11.09
CA ASN A 44 -30.87 19.99 -10.18
C ASN A 44 -30.24 19.37 -8.91
N ASN A 45 -29.04 18.79 -9.04
CA ASN A 45 -28.05 18.66 -7.95
C ASN A 45 -26.68 18.16 -8.44
N SER A 46 -26.21 18.66 -9.58
CA SER A 46 -24.97 18.24 -10.25
C SER A 46 -23.68 18.85 -9.70
N SER A 47 -23.65 19.37 -8.47
CA SER A 47 -22.45 20.06 -7.93
C SER A 47 -21.87 19.48 -6.63
N THR A 48 -22.44 18.44 -6.02
CA THR A 48 -21.91 17.89 -4.75
C THR A 48 -21.47 16.42 -4.78
N ALA A 49 -21.63 15.72 -5.91
CA ALA A 49 -21.17 14.34 -6.07
C ALA A 49 -19.90 14.20 -6.94
N SER A 50 -19.53 15.24 -7.70
CA SER A 50 -18.33 15.24 -8.54
C SER A 50 -17.04 15.57 -7.78
N GLY A 51 -17.12 16.07 -6.54
CA GLY A 51 -15.95 16.53 -5.77
C GLY A 51 -15.44 15.56 -4.70
N LYS A 52 -15.85 14.28 -4.74
CA LYS A 52 -15.45 13.27 -3.74
C LYS A 52 -14.78 12.01 -4.32
N SER A 53 -14.71 11.89 -5.64
CA SER A 53 -13.78 10.97 -6.31
C SER A 53 -12.31 11.39 -6.13
N ASP A 54 -12.07 12.65 -5.76
CA ASP A 54 -10.73 13.23 -5.52
C ASP A 54 -10.09 12.82 -4.17
N ALA A 55 -10.75 11.95 -3.39
CA ALA A 55 -10.24 11.50 -2.09
C ALA A 55 -9.05 10.52 -2.21
N LEU A 56 -8.71 10.09 -3.42
CA LEU A 56 -7.50 9.31 -3.73
C LEU A 56 -6.45 10.23 -4.37
N CYS A 57 -5.83 11.02 -3.50
CA CYS A 57 -4.61 11.80 -3.66
C CYS A 57 -4.30 12.37 -5.07
N PRO A 58 -4.71 13.62 -5.38
CA PRO A 58 -4.44 14.28 -6.67
C PRO A 58 -2.96 14.61 -6.94
N TYR A 59 -2.08 14.45 -5.95
CA TYR A 59 -0.74 15.05 -5.98
C TYR A 59 0.42 14.07 -6.26
N TYR A 60 0.19 12.75 -6.23
CA TYR A 60 1.29 11.78 -6.31
C TYR A 60 1.35 10.91 -7.57
N THR A 61 0.36 10.99 -8.44
CA THR A 61 0.19 9.93 -9.43
C THR A 61 -0.61 10.41 -10.64
N THR A 62 0.09 10.83 -11.69
CA THR A 62 -0.46 10.83 -13.05
C THR A 62 -1.02 9.44 -13.45
N SER A 63 -0.61 8.37 -12.76
CA SER A 63 -1.05 6.98 -12.91
C SER A 63 -2.21 6.53 -11.99
N SER A 64 -2.75 7.37 -11.10
CA SER A 64 -3.77 6.92 -10.14
C SER A 64 -5.17 6.92 -10.71
N PHE A 65 -5.48 7.77 -11.70
CA PHE A 65 -6.83 7.80 -12.26
C PHE A 65 -7.19 6.47 -12.94
N THR A 66 -6.30 5.93 -13.75
CA THR A 66 -6.52 4.70 -14.54
C THR A 66 -6.64 3.44 -13.68
N LEU A 67 -5.85 3.30 -12.61
CA LEU A 67 -5.96 2.15 -11.71
C LEU A 67 -7.31 2.12 -10.99
N TRP A 68 -7.76 3.27 -10.46
CA TRP A 68 -9.04 3.31 -9.75
C TRP A 68 -10.22 3.14 -10.71
N ASP A 69 -10.12 3.58 -11.96
CA ASP A 69 -11.09 3.26 -12.99
C ASP A 69 -11.19 1.74 -13.20
N THR A 70 -10.06 1.02 -13.28
CA THR A 70 -10.03 -0.45 -13.34
C THR A 70 -10.69 -1.10 -12.12
N VAL A 71 -10.46 -0.55 -10.91
CA VAL A 71 -11.09 -1.03 -9.67
C VAL A 71 -12.60 -0.77 -9.67
N LEU A 72 -13.03 0.41 -10.14
CA LEU A 72 -14.45 0.77 -10.24
C LEU A 72 -15.19 -0.10 -11.26
N GLN A 73 -14.57 -0.39 -12.40
CA GLN A 73 -15.09 -1.38 -13.35
C GLN A 73 -15.26 -2.75 -12.68
N GLY A 74 -14.28 -3.19 -11.87
CA GLY A 74 -14.36 -4.41 -11.08
C GLY A 74 -15.56 -4.44 -10.11
N CYS A 75 -15.97 -3.29 -9.55
CA CYS A 75 -17.13 -3.21 -8.64
C CYS A 75 -18.47 -3.55 -9.31
N HIS A 76 -18.57 -3.35 -10.63
CA HIS A 76 -19.76 -3.70 -11.40
C HIS A 76 -19.86 -5.20 -11.67
N LYS A 77 -18.72 -5.87 -11.81
CA LYS A 77 -18.63 -7.30 -12.10
C LYS A 77 -18.64 -8.15 -10.85
N ASP A 78 -17.82 -7.80 -9.86
CA ASP A 78 -17.51 -8.64 -8.72
C ASP A 78 -18.04 -8.04 -7.42
N ASP A 79 -18.91 -8.82 -6.77
CA ASP A 79 -19.57 -8.48 -5.52
C ASP A 79 -18.59 -8.22 -4.37
N PHE A 80 -17.49 -8.99 -4.32
CA PHE A 80 -16.48 -8.86 -3.27
C PHE A 80 -15.62 -7.60 -3.45
N ILE A 81 -15.29 -7.22 -4.69
CA ILE A 81 -14.55 -5.98 -5.00
C ILE A 81 -15.38 -4.79 -4.54
N ARG A 82 -16.68 -4.78 -4.87
CA ARG A 82 -17.59 -3.72 -4.43
C ARG A 82 -17.67 -3.62 -2.90
N ASP A 83 -17.86 -4.74 -2.21
CA ASP A 83 -17.91 -4.76 -0.74
C ASP A 83 -16.57 -4.28 -0.13
N ALA A 84 -15.42 -4.62 -0.74
CA ALA A 84 -14.10 -4.18 -0.29
C ALA A 84 -13.86 -2.67 -0.50
N VAL A 85 -14.23 -2.12 -1.66
CA VAL A 85 -14.14 -0.67 -1.93
C VAL A 85 -15.00 0.12 -0.95
N ILE A 86 -16.22 -0.34 -0.66
CA ILE A 86 -17.09 0.29 0.36
C ILE A 86 -16.42 0.22 1.74
N ALA A 87 -15.79 -0.90 2.09
CA ALA A 87 -15.09 -1.05 3.36
C ALA A 87 -13.91 -0.07 3.49
N VAL A 88 -13.05 0.02 2.47
CA VAL A 88 -11.92 0.94 2.42
C VAL A 88 -12.40 2.39 2.49
N GLY A 89 -13.38 2.78 1.69
CA GLY A 89 -13.94 4.15 1.72
C GLY A 89 -14.59 4.50 3.07
N ALA A 90 -15.29 3.56 3.69
CA ALA A 90 -15.85 3.75 5.02
C ALA A 90 -14.75 3.92 6.08
N LEU A 91 -13.65 3.17 5.98
CA LEU A 91 -12.52 3.28 6.89
C LEU A 91 -11.72 4.58 6.70
N ILE A 92 -11.49 5.02 5.45
CA ILE A 92 -10.77 6.28 5.14
C ILE A 92 -11.53 7.46 5.75
N THR A 93 -12.86 7.43 5.64
CA THR A 93 -13.74 8.49 6.16
C THR A 93 -14.04 8.35 7.66
N CYS A 94 -13.47 7.34 8.34
CA CYS A 94 -13.45 7.30 9.80
C CYS A 94 -12.45 8.35 10.29
N ASN A 95 -12.96 9.55 10.58
CA ASN A 95 -12.16 10.67 11.05
C ASN A 95 -11.58 10.37 12.44
N ARG A 96 -10.37 9.78 12.50
CA ARG A 96 -9.68 9.52 13.76
C ARG A 96 -9.27 10.87 14.35
N LYS A 97 -9.93 11.28 15.43
CA LYS A 97 -9.46 12.42 16.21
C LYS A 97 -8.06 12.11 16.74
N LEU A 98 -7.15 13.06 16.57
CA LEU A 98 -5.92 13.07 17.32
C LEU A 98 -6.28 13.37 18.78
N VAL A 99 -5.75 12.56 19.70
CA VAL A 99 -5.93 12.64 21.15
C VAL A 99 -4.56 12.66 21.78
N LYS A 100 -4.37 13.44 22.83
CA LYS A 100 -3.12 13.42 23.59
C LYS A 100 -3.06 12.14 24.42
N ASP A 101 -1.96 11.39 24.33
CA ASP A 101 -1.68 10.27 25.21
C ASP A 101 -1.22 10.75 26.60
N ARG A 102 -0.82 9.80 27.45
CA ARG A 102 -0.34 10.10 28.82
C ARG A 102 0.93 10.95 28.86
N ASP A 103 1.69 10.99 27.76
CA ASP A 103 2.94 11.74 27.61
C ASP A 103 2.71 13.07 26.85
N ASP A 104 1.46 13.55 26.76
CA ASP A 104 1.03 14.71 25.98
C ASP A 104 1.31 14.62 24.46
N ARG A 105 1.53 13.41 23.94
CA ARG A 105 1.81 13.17 22.52
C ARG A 105 0.50 13.01 21.77
N LEU A 106 0.38 13.65 20.61
CA LEU A 106 -0.77 13.43 19.72
C LEU A 106 -0.73 12.00 19.16
N THR A 107 -1.69 11.18 19.58
CA THR A 107 -1.95 9.82 19.15
C THR A 107 -3.36 9.71 18.56
N ARG A 108 -3.71 8.61 17.89
CA ARG A 108 -5.05 8.46 17.29
C ARG A 108 -6.01 7.80 18.26
N ALA A 109 -7.25 8.30 18.33
CA ALA A 109 -8.30 7.64 19.10
C ALA A 109 -8.47 6.17 18.65
N PRO A 110 -8.75 5.24 19.58
CA PRO A 110 -9.16 3.89 19.24
C PRO A 110 -10.37 3.94 18.29
N TYR A 111 -10.40 3.06 17.31
CA TYR A 111 -11.47 3.02 16.31
C TYR A 111 -12.85 2.62 16.88
N GLU A 112 -12.88 2.09 18.10
CA GLU A 112 -13.82 1.04 18.53
C GLU A 112 -15.29 1.47 18.66
N TYR A 113 -15.64 2.76 18.56
CA TYR A 113 -16.99 3.23 18.89
C TYR A 113 -17.75 3.99 17.80
N THR A 114 -17.21 4.18 16.59
CA THR A 114 -17.97 4.88 15.55
C THR A 114 -18.84 3.89 14.73
N PRO A 115 -20.12 4.22 14.44
CA PRO A 115 -20.95 3.40 13.56
C PRO A 115 -20.35 3.15 12.18
N ARG A 116 -19.57 4.12 11.65
CA ARG A 116 -18.86 4.00 10.37
C ARG A 116 -17.75 2.94 10.42
N TYR A 117 -17.01 2.88 11.53
CA TYR A 117 -15.98 1.87 11.70
C TYR A 117 -16.57 0.46 11.77
N GLN A 118 -17.65 0.27 12.54
CA GLN A 118 -18.36 -1.00 12.59
C GLN A 118 -18.93 -1.40 11.22
N PHE A 119 -19.42 -0.42 10.45
CA PHE A 119 -19.85 -0.64 9.08
C PHE A 119 -18.68 -1.06 8.19
N ALA A 120 -17.53 -0.39 8.25
CA ALA A 120 -16.33 -0.74 7.49
C ALA A 120 -15.90 -2.19 7.75
N LEU A 121 -15.83 -2.60 9.02
CA LEU A 121 -15.52 -3.97 9.42
C LEU A 121 -16.53 -5.00 8.88
N LYS A 122 -17.83 -4.69 8.95
CA LYS A 122 -18.87 -5.57 8.43
C LYS A 122 -18.74 -5.75 6.91
N GLN A 123 -18.45 -4.68 6.18
CA GLN A 123 -18.26 -4.74 4.73
C GLN A 123 -17.00 -5.51 4.36
N TYR A 124 -15.90 -5.26 5.08
CA TYR A 124 -14.66 -5.99 4.91
C TYR A 124 -14.83 -7.50 5.13
N GLY A 125 -15.49 -7.91 6.22
CA GLY A 125 -15.77 -9.32 6.48
C GLY A 125 -16.64 -9.99 5.40
N ARG A 126 -17.58 -9.26 4.80
CA ARG A 126 -18.35 -9.74 3.63
C ARG A 126 -17.46 -9.90 2.40
N ALA A 127 -16.60 -8.92 2.14
CA ALA A 127 -15.68 -8.94 1.01
C ALA A 127 -14.73 -10.13 1.07
N VAL A 128 -14.02 -10.32 2.19
CA VAL A 128 -13.07 -11.45 2.37
C VAL A 128 -13.77 -12.80 2.24
N LYS A 129 -14.98 -12.95 2.82
CA LYS A 129 -15.76 -14.19 2.69
C LYS A 129 -16.10 -14.49 1.23
N LYS A 130 -16.59 -13.50 0.48
CA LYS A 130 -16.95 -13.65 -0.93
C LYS A 130 -15.73 -13.87 -1.82
N MET A 131 -14.62 -13.17 -1.55
CA MET A 131 -13.35 -13.38 -2.24
C MET A 131 -12.86 -14.82 -2.05
N GLY A 132 -12.94 -15.37 -0.84
CA GLY A 132 -12.59 -16.77 -0.58
C GLY A 132 -13.47 -17.76 -1.34
N MET A 133 -14.77 -17.47 -1.51
CA MET A 133 -15.66 -18.29 -2.33
C MET A 133 -15.31 -18.21 -3.82
N GLU A 134 -15.00 -17.01 -4.33
CA GLU A 134 -14.60 -16.78 -5.73
C GLU A 134 -13.30 -17.50 -6.08
N VAL A 135 -12.27 -17.36 -5.23
CA VAL A 135 -10.97 -18.03 -5.40
C VAL A 135 -11.10 -19.56 -5.38
N SER A 136 -12.10 -20.08 -4.68
CA SER A 136 -12.39 -21.51 -4.60
C SER A 136 -13.34 -22.00 -5.70
N GLY A 137 -13.84 -21.11 -6.56
CA GLY A 137 -14.73 -21.42 -7.67
C GLY A 137 -14.01 -22.09 -8.84
N GLU A 138 -14.77 -22.44 -9.89
CA GLU A 138 -14.23 -23.17 -11.04
C GLU A 138 -13.25 -22.33 -11.88
N GLU A 139 -13.42 -21.01 -11.98
CA GLU A 139 -12.51 -20.11 -12.74
C GLU A 139 -12.39 -18.71 -12.12
N PRO A 140 -11.55 -18.51 -11.08
CA PRO A 140 -11.31 -17.18 -10.54
C PRO A 140 -10.59 -16.30 -11.56
N THR A 141 -11.14 -15.14 -11.88
CA THR A 141 -10.48 -14.24 -12.84
C THR A 141 -9.25 -13.59 -12.21
N LEU A 142 -8.09 -13.73 -12.86
CA LEU A 142 -6.81 -13.16 -12.41
C LEU A 142 -6.95 -11.69 -12.02
N ARG A 143 -7.60 -10.90 -12.88
CA ARG A 143 -7.88 -9.48 -12.67
C ARG A 143 -8.60 -9.24 -11.34
N SER A 144 -9.68 -9.96 -11.06
CA SER A 144 -10.47 -9.74 -9.85
C SER A 144 -9.73 -10.15 -8.59
N VAL A 145 -8.96 -11.24 -8.64
CA VAL A 145 -8.12 -11.68 -7.50
C VAL A 145 -7.05 -10.64 -7.18
N LEU A 146 -6.37 -10.09 -8.19
CA LEU A 146 -5.35 -9.06 -7.99
C LEU A 146 -5.94 -7.75 -7.44
N ILE A 147 -7.09 -7.30 -7.95
CA ILE A 147 -7.82 -6.16 -7.38
C ILE A 147 -8.19 -6.44 -5.92
N GLY A 148 -8.66 -7.65 -5.61
CA GLY A 148 -8.95 -8.11 -4.26
C GLY A 148 -7.73 -8.00 -3.34
N CYS A 149 -6.56 -8.48 -3.77
CA CYS A 149 -5.32 -8.36 -3.00
C CYS A 149 -4.97 -6.91 -2.69
N ILE A 150 -5.04 -5.99 -3.67
CA ILE A 150 -4.78 -4.56 -3.44
C ILE A 150 -5.73 -4.01 -2.38
N LEU A 151 -7.03 -4.24 -2.52
CA LEU A 151 -8.02 -3.68 -1.59
C LEU A 151 -7.90 -4.25 -0.17
N VAL A 152 -7.56 -5.53 -0.04
CA VAL A 152 -7.30 -6.15 1.26
C VAL A 152 -6.03 -5.57 1.89
N VAL A 153 -4.95 -5.40 1.12
CA VAL A 153 -3.72 -4.75 1.59
C VAL A 153 -4.01 -3.33 2.10
N CYS A 154 -4.75 -2.54 1.32
CA CYS A 154 -5.18 -1.20 1.71
C CYS A 154 -5.97 -1.22 3.03
N PHE A 155 -6.98 -2.09 3.14
CA PHE A 155 -7.81 -2.18 4.34
C PHE A 155 -7.00 -2.61 5.56
N GLU A 156 -6.26 -3.72 5.48
CA GLU A 156 -5.53 -4.30 6.61
C GLU A 156 -4.41 -3.37 7.08
N ALA A 157 -3.75 -2.64 6.19
CA ALA A 157 -2.74 -1.66 6.62
C ALA A 157 -3.34 -0.43 7.29
N MET A 158 -4.47 0.08 6.81
CA MET A 158 -5.23 1.12 7.51
C MET A 158 -5.75 0.65 8.87
N PHE A 159 -6.05 -0.65 8.97
CA PHE A 159 -6.43 -1.34 10.19
C PHE A 159 -5.23 -1.70 11.09
N SER A 160 -4.00 -1.40 10.66
CA SER A 160 -2.74 -1.71 11.36
C SER A 160 -2.50 -3.21 11.58
N ASN A 161 -3.02 -4.05 10.69
CA ASN A 161 -2.78 -5.48 10.66
C ASN A 161 -1.76 -5.83 9.57
N HIS A 162 -0.51 -5.48 9.84
CA HIS A 162 0.59 -5.58 8.89
C HIS A 162 0.86 -7.02 8.43
N VAL A 163 0.62 -8.02 9.29
CA VAL A 163 0.80 -9.44 8.93
C VAL A 163 -0.13 -9.83 7.78
N LYS A 164 -1.43 -9.52 7.89
CA LYS A 164 -2.37 -9.86 6.81
C LYS A 164 -2.14 -9.03 5.56
N ALA A 165 -1.84 -7.74 5.71
CA ALA A 165 -1.45 -6.90 4.57
C ALA A 165 -0.25 -7.52 3.83
N LEU A 166 0.79 -7.93 4.56
CA LEU A 166 1.96 -8.59 3.99
C LEU A 166 1.61 -9.93 3.31
N THR A 167 0.78 -10.76 3.93
CA THR A 167 0.32 -12.03 3.34
C THR A 167 -0.37 -11.81 1.99
N HIS A 168 -1.25 -10.82 1.89
CA HIS A 168 -1.97 -10.51 0.64
C HIS A 168 -1.07 -9.84 -0.40
N ALA A 169 -0.09 -9.04 0.02
CA ALA A 169 0.91 -8.46 -0.88
C ALA A 169 1.81 -9.53 -1.50
N VAL A 170 2.37 -10.43 -0.66
CA VAL A 170 3.19 -11.56 -1.13
C VAL A 170 2.39 -12.51 -2.01
N GLY A 171 1.18 -12.87 -1.59
CA GLY A 171 0.30 -13.75 -2.37
C GLY A 171 -0.10 -13.14 -3.73
N GLY A 172 -0.51 -11.87 -3.74
CA GLY A 172 -0.85 -11.16 -4.97
C GLY A 172 0.33 -11.04 -5.93
N HIS A 173 1.52 -10.73 -5.42
CA HIS A 173 2.74 -10.71 -6.22
C HIS A 173 3.10 -12.09 -6.79
N SER A 174 2.99 -13.14 -5.98
CA SER A 174 3.25 -14.52 -6.42
C SER A 174 2.29 -14.97 -7.52
N ILE A 175 1.00 -14.63 -7.43
CA ILE A 175 -0.01 -14.95 -8.44
C ILE A 175 0.31 -14.25 -9.77
N LEU A 176 0.62 -12.94 -9.74
CA LEU A 176 1.00 -12.20 -10.94
C LEU A 176 2.24 -12.80 -11.60
N ARG A 177 3.26 -13.13 -10.80
CA ARG A 177 4.50 -13.73 -11.30
C ARG A 177 4.25 -15.08 -11.97
N GLY A 178 3.46 -15.96 -11.34
CA GLY A 178 3.12 -17.27 -11.91
C GLY A 178 2.43 -17.16 -13.27
N TRP A 179 1.54 -16.17 -13.41
CA TRP A 179 0.89 -15.88 -14.69
C TRP A 179 1.87 -15.33 -15.75
N LEU A 180 2.73 -14.36 -15.40
CA LEU A 180 3.72 -13.80 -16.32
C LEU A 180 4.65 -14.89 -16.89
N ILE A 181 5.15 -15.78 -16.03
CA ILE A 181 6.01 -16.91 -16.44
C ILE A 181 5.25 -17.83 -17.41
N SER A 182 3.97 -18.09 -17.16
CA SER A 182 3.14 -18.95 -18.01
C SER A 182 2.90 -18.36 -19.41
N GLN A 183 2.84 -17.02 -19.51
CA GLN A 183 2.74 -16.32 -20.79
C GLN A 183 4.05 -16.41 -21.60
N GLU A 184 5.21 -16.22 -20.96
CA GLU A 184 6.51 -16.29 -21.63
C GLU A 184 6.74 -17.66 -22.30
N HIS A 185 6.43 -18.75 -21.59
CA HIS A 185 6.54 -20.11 -22.13
C HIS A 185 5.56 -20.39 -23.28
N SER A 186 4.41 -19.73 -23.30
CA SER A 186 3.44 -19.83 -24.39
C SER A 186 3.91 -19.09 -25.65
N THR A 187 4.72 -18.03 -25.50
CA THR A 187 5.25 -17.24 -26.61
C THR A 187 6.51 -17.83 -27.25
N SER A 188 7.30 -18.63 -26.52
CA SER A 188 8.51 -19.28 -27.06
C SER A 188 8.20 -20.35 -28.12
N ASP A 189 7.00 -20.93 -28.12
CA ASP A 189 6.56 -21.93 -29.12
C ASP A 189 5.93 -21.31 -30.38
N PHE A 190 5.61 -20.00 -30.37
CA PHE A 190 4.93 -19.29 -31.45
C PHE A 190 5.80 -18.20 -32.09
N SER A 191 7.03 -18.53 -32.46
CA SER A 191 7.79 -17.64 -33.35
C SER A 191 7.26 -17.75 -34.79
N LYS A 192 6.92 -16.59 -35.38
CA LYS A 192 6.47 -16.33 -36.76
C LYS A 192 4.95 -16.33 -37.02
N SER A 193 4.21 -15.41 -36.40
CA SER A 193 3.36 -14.51 -37.21
C SER A 193 2.70 -13.39 -36.38
N LYS A 194 2.88 -12.17 -36.90
CA LYS A 194 2.01 -10.99 -36.79
C LYS A 194 1.89 -10.25 -35.46
N GLU A 195 2.42 -9.04 -35.49
CA GLU A 195 1.82 -7.80 -34.99
C GLU A 195 0.29 -7.85 -34.97
N MET A 196 -0.29 -8.12 -33.80
CA MET A 196 -1.62 -7.65 -33.42
C MET A 196 -1.76 -7.86 -31.91
N ALA A 197 -1.78 -6.77 -31.14
CA ALA A 197 -2.08 -6.65 -29.71
C ALA A 197 -1.53 -7.76 -28.78
N ASN A 198 -0.60 -7.39 -27.89
CA ASN A 198 -0.08 -8.26 -26.84
C ASN A 198 -1.25 -8.92 -26.06
N PRO A 199 -1.46 -10.26 -26.13
CA PRO A 199 -2.62 -10.93 -25.50
C PRO A 199 -2.73 -10.63 -24.00
N ALA A 200 -1.59 -10.35 -23.37
CA ALA A 200 -1.46 -9.91 -21.98
C ALA A 200 -2.32 -8.67 -21.63
N GLU A 201 -2.43 -7.71 -22.55
CA GLU A 201 -3.17 -6.46 -22.34
C GLU A 201 -4.70 -6.66 -22.43
N SER A 202 -5.15 -7.76 -23.04
CA SER A 202 -6.57 -8.15 -23.07
C SER A 202 -7.03 -8.86 -21.79
N VAL A 203 -6.09 -9.37 -20.98
CA VAL A 203 -6.36 -10.16 -19.76
C VAL A 203 -6.21 -9.32 -18.50
N ILE A 204 -5.15 -8.50 -18.41
CA ILE A 204 -4.91 -7.59 -17.27
C ILE A 204 -4.31 -6.26 -17.73
N GLU A 205 -4.77 -5.16 -17.15
CA GLU A 205 -4.25 -3.83 -17.48
C GLU A 205 -2.82 -3.64 -16.95
N GLY A 206 -1.96 -2.97 -17.74
CA GLY A 206 -0.57 -2.68 -17.33
C GLY A 206 -0.45 -1.86 -16.04
N GLU A 207 -1.46 -1.05 -15.72
CA GLU A 207 -1.56 -0.32 -14.44
C GLU A 207 -1.74 -1.27 -13.25
N LEU A 208 -2.55 -2.31 -13.38
CA LEU A 208 -2.77 -3.31 -12.35
C LEU A 208 -1.50 -4.12 -12.11
N VAL A 209 -0.82 -4.50 -13.19
CA VAL A 209 0.51 -5.14 -13.13
C VAL A 209 1.48 -4.25 -12.34
N ARG A 210 1.56 -2.95 -12.67
CA ARG A 210 2.44 -2.01 -11.97
C ARG A 210 2.05 -1.82 -10.51
N ALA A 211 0.76 -1.76 -10.18
CA ALA A 211 0.28 -1.62 -8.80
C ALA A 211 0.65 -2.84 -7.94
N ILE A 212 0.42 -4.06 -8.42
CA ILE A 212 0.82 -5.30 -7.74
C ILE A 212 2.34 -5.38 -7.65
N SER A 213 3.04 -4.98 -8.70
CA SER A 213 4.51 -4.91 -8.70
C SER A 213 5.05 -3.92 -7.67
N ARG A 214 4.32 -2.87 -7.30
CA ARG A 214 4.71 -1.97 -6.20
C ARG A 214 4.39 -2.54 -4.83
N LEU A 215 3.46 -3.47 -4.70
CA LEU A 215 3.27 -4.20 -3.44
C LEU A 215 4.53 -4.98 -3.08
N ASP A 216 5.27 -5.49 -4.07
CA ASP A 216 6.57 -6.11 -3.84
C ASP A 216 7.56 -5.16 -3.13
N LEU A 217 7.66 -3.90 -3.59
CA LEU A 217 8.46 -2.87 -2.92
C LEU A 217 8.05 -2.68 -1.46
N GLN A 218 6.76 -2.75 -1.17
CA GLN A 218 6.25 -2.65 0.19
C GLN A 218 6.62 -3.87 1.04
N VAL A 219 6.65 -5.07 0.45
CA VAL A 219 7.07 -6.30 1.12
C VAL A 219 8.56 -6.25 1.47
N VAL A 220 9.44 -5.95 0.50
CA VAL A 220 10.90 -5.88 0.74
C VAL A 220 11.29 -4.71 1.64
N SER A 221 10.47 -3.67 1.70
CA SER A 221 10.71 -2.53 2.59
C SER A 221 10.34 -2.81 4.04
N HIS A 222 9.61 -3.90 4.32
CA HIS A 222 9.23 -4.33 5.66
C HIS A 222 10.46 -4.85 6.43
N THR A 223 10.43 -4.78 7.76
CA THR A 223 11.55 -5.23 8.60
C THR A 223 11.80 -6.73 8.49
N VAL A 224 10.79 -7.51 8.09
CA VAL A 224 10.91 -8.96 7.87
C VAL A 224 10.16 -9.35 6.60
N ASP A 225 10.90 -9.68 5.55
CA ASP A 225 10.35 -10.32 4.36
C ASP A 225 10.29 -11.85 4.58
N PRO A 226 9.09 -12.47 4.48
CA PRO A 226 8.89 -13.89 4.73
C PRO A 226 9.35 -14.79 3.57
N ARG A 227 9.76 -14.23 2.44
CA ARG A 227 10.17 -15.01 1.28
C ARG A 227 11.55 -15.67 1.50
N PRO A 228 11.76 -16.88 0.94
CA PRO A 228 13.07 -17.52 0.97
C PRO A 228 14.13 -16.72 0.20
N THR A 229 15.40 -16.83 0.61
CA THR A 229 16.54 -16.20 -0.07
C THR A 229 16.62 -16.55 -1.56
N GLN A 230 16.21 -17.76 -1.94
CA GLN A 230 16.17 -18.18 -3.35
C GLN A 230 15.24 -17.30 -4.20
N ILE A 231 14.08 -16.90 -3.66
CA ILE A 231 13.16 -16.00 -4.35
C ILE A 231 13.78 -14.61 -4.50
N HIS A 232 14.52 -14.13 -3.50
CA HIS A 232 15.25 -12.86 -3.61
C HIS A 232 16.38 -12.91 -4.66
N LYS A 233 17.06 -14.05 -4.80
CA LYS A 233 18.04 -14.29 -5.88
C LYS A 233 17.42 -14.23 -7.27
N GLU A 234 16.20 -14.70 -7.42
CA GLU A 234 15.48 -14.63 -8.70
C GLU A 234 14.99 -13.20 -8.98
N LEU A 235 14.40 -12.54 -7.98
CA LEU A 235 13.76 -11.23 -8.15
C LEU A 235 14.75 -10.07 -8.29
N HIS A 236 15.97 -10.16 -7.73
CA HIS A 236 16.98 -9.12 -8.00
C HIS A 236 17.50 -9.15 -9.45
N ALA A 237 17.34 -10.27 -10.15
CA ALA A 237 17.71 -10.45 -11.55
C ALA A 237 16.56 -10.16 -12.53
N GLU A 238 15.32 -10.05 -12.06
CA GLU A 238 14.12 -9.78 -12.88
C GLU A 238 14.20 -8.40 -13.58
N GLY A 239 13.86 -8.36 -14.87
CA GLY A 239 13.78 -7.11 -15.63
C GLY A 239 15.13 -6.48 -16.01
N ALA A 240 16.24 -7.22 -15.94
CA ALA A 240 17.56 -6.73 -16.32
C ALA A 240 17.58 -6.14 -17.75
N GLY A 241 17.00 -6.85 -18.72
CA GLY A 241 16.90 -6.38 -20.11
C GLY A 241 16.07 -5.09 -20.28
N THR A 242 15.10 -4.84 -19.40
CA THR A 242 14.37 -3.55 -19.39
C THR A 242 15.30 -2.41 -18.95
N LEU A 243 16.16 -2.64 -17.95
CA LEU A 243 17.12 -1.64 -17.46
C LEU A 243 18.28 -1.38 -18.41
N GLU A 244 18.65 -2.35 -19.24
CA GLU A 244 19.60 -2.12 -20.34
C GLU A 244 19.09 -1.00 -21.26
N ASN A 245 17.79 -1.01 -21.55
CA ASN A 245 17.10 -0.01 -22.37
C ASN A 245 16.73 1.29 -21.62
N MET A 246 17.23 1.52 -20.39
CA MET A 246 16.97 2.78 -19.68
C MET A 246 17.54 3.98 -20.44
N PRO A 247 16.72 5.00 -20.78
CA PRO A 247 17.15 6.15 -21.55
C PRO A 247 18.11 7.03 -20.74
N SER A 248 18.92 7.82 -21.45
CA SER A 248 19.83 8.80 -20.83
C SER A 248 19.11 10.04 -20.30
N ILE A 249 17.86 10.28 -20.73
CA ILE A 249 16.98 11.35 -20.27
C ILE A 249 15.55 10.81 -20.30
N PHE A 250 14.79 11.00 -19.21
CA PHE A 250 13.38 10.61 -19.19
C PHE A 250 12.49 11.61 -19.92
N SER A 251 11.55 11.09 -20.69
CA SER A 251 10.49 11.83 -21.39
C SER A 251 9.40 12.35 -20.45
N SER A 252 9.19 11.69 -19.31
CA SER A 252 8.17 12.06 -18.33
C SER A 252 8.49 11.55 -16.92
N LEU A 253 7.85 12.15 -15.91
CA LEU A 253 7.91 11.63 -14.53
C LEU A 253 7.34 10.21 -14.40
N GLY A 254 6.39 9.82 -15.27
CA GLY A 254 5.84 8.46 -15.29
C GLY A 254 6.88 7.43 -15.75
N GLU A 255 7.65 7.76 -16.79
CA GLU A 255 8.76 6.92 -17.26
C GLU A 255 9.86 6.83 -16.20
N ALA A 256 10.25 7.96 -15.62
CA ALA A 256 11.22 7.99 -14.51
C ALA A 256 10.76 7.09 -13.35
N ARG A 257 9.49 7.19 -12.95
CA ARG A 257 8.90 6.35 -11.90
C ARG A 257 8.94 4.87 -12.25
N MET A 258 8.59 4.49 -13.48
CA MET A 258 8.60 3.10 -13.93
C MET A 258 10.00 2.48 -13.81
N TYR A 259 11.02 3.18 -14.31
CA TYR A 259 12.40 2.72 -14.17
C TYR A 259 12.87 2.70 -12.72
N LEU A 260 12.49 3.70 -11.91
CA LEU A 260 12.83 3.72 -10.49
C LEU A 260 12.23 2.53 -9.76
N ASP A 261 10.93 2.24 -9.94
CA ASP A 261 10.26 1.11 -9.29
C ASP A 261 11.03 -0.21 -9.54
N LEU A 262 11.49 -0.43 -10.79
CA LEU A 262 12.26 -1.62 -11.17
C LEU A 262 13.65 -1.65 -10.53
N VAL A 263 14.40 -0.53 -10.60
CA VAL A 263 15.71 -0.38 -9.95
C VAL A 263 15.60 -0.65 -8.44
N GLN A 264 14.59 -0.08 -7.79
CA GLN A 264 14.36 -0.23 -6.37
C GLN A 264 14.06 -1.68 -5.99
N ARG A 265 13.16 -2.35 -6.71
CA ARG A 265 12.81 -3.75 -6.43
C ARG A 265 14.02 -4.65 -6.49
N ARG A 266 14.76 -4.53 -7.60
CA ARG A 266 15.97 -5.33 -7.82
C ARG A 266 17.00 -5.08 -6.73
N THR A 267 17.27 -3.82 -6.43
CA THR A 267 18.25 -3.43 -5.41
C THR A 267 17.86 -3.96 -4.02
N TRP A 268 16.62 -3.77 -3.59
CA TRP A 268 16.18 -4.20 -2.26
C TRP A 268 16.18 -5.73 -2.12
N HIS A 269 15.87 -6.47 -3.20
CA HIS A 269 16.04 -7.92 -3.21
C HIS A 269 17.50 -8.35 -3.08
N PHE A 270 18.41 -7.67 -3.77
CA PHE A 270 19.83 -7.92 -3.62
C PHE A 270 20.33 -7.61 -2.19
N VAL A 271 19.89 -6.50 -1.60
CA VAL A 271 20.19 -6.16 -0.20
C VAL A 271 19.77 -7.31 0.74
N LEU A 272 18.56 -7.87 0.57
CA LEU A 272 18.09 -9.01 1.36
C LEU A 272 18.93 -10.29 1.14
N VAL A 273 19.46 -10.51 -0.07
CA VAL A 273 20.40 -11.62 -0.34
C VAL A 273 21.72 -11.41 0.39
N VAL A 274 22.28 -10.20 0.36
CA VAL A 274 23.53 -9.84 1.04
C VAL A 274 23.38 -9.98 2.56
N GLU A 275 22.34 -9.37 3.12
CA GLU A 275 22.03 -9.47 4.55
C GLU A 275 21.82 -10.93 4.96
N GLY A 276 21.05 -11.70 4.18
CA GLY A 276 20.82 -13.13 4.41
C GLY A 276 22.11 -13.96 4.42
N GLY A 277 23.06 -13.66 3.53
CA GLY A 277 24.39 -14.27 3.51
C GLY A 277 25.21 -13.94 4.76
N GLN A 278 25.21 -12.66 5.17
CA GLN A 278 25.90 -12.21 6.38
C GLN A 278 25.36 -12.89 7.65
N TYR A 279 24.04 -13.12 7.76
CA TYR A 279 23.46 -13.87 8.89
C TYR A 279 23.93 -15.34 8.91
N ALA A 280 23.97 -15.99 7.75
CA ALA A 280 24.41 -17.38 7.63
C ALA A 280 25.89 -17.58 7.98
N GLU A 281 26.76 -16.67 7.53
CA GLU A 281 28.20 -16.70 7.82
C GLU A 281 28.51 -16.41 9.30
N THR A 282 27.70 -15.60 9.97
CA THR A 282 27.86 -15.25 11.39
C THR A 282 27.21 -16.26 12.36
N GLY A 283 26.65 -17.36 11.86
CA GLY A 283 25.95 -18.36 12.67
C GLY A 283 24.67 -17.85 13.33
N LYS A 284 24.13 -16.71 12.86
CA LYS A 284 22.90 -16.10 13.36
C LYS A 284 21.70 -16.63 12.58
N VAL A 285 20.73 -17.20 13.28
CA VAL A 285 19.49 -17.70 12.66
C VAL A 285 18.59 -16.52 12.32
N LYS A 286 18.18 -16.38 11.05
CA LYS A 286 17.07 -15.48 10.68
C LYS A 286 15.84 -15.96 11.44
N VAL A 287 15.30 -15.13 12.32
CA VAL A 287 14.01 -15.44 12.98
C VAL A 287 12.96 -15.45 11.88
N GLU A 288 12.62 -16.64 11.38
CA GLU A 288 11.39 -16.84 10.63
C GLU A 288 10.27 -16.47 11.59
N VAL A 289 9.64 -15.32 11.40
CA VAL A 289 8.60 -14.85 12.32
C VAL A 289 7.34 -15.71 12.11
N PRO A 290 6.99 -16.60 13.05
CA PRO A 290 5.72 -17.30 13.01
C PRO A 290 4.77 -16.45 13.86
N ILE A 291 3.96 -15.61 13.20
CA ILE A 291 2.75 -14.98 13.76
C ILE A 291 2.95 -14.43 15.20
N ALA A 292 3.45 -13.19 15.28
CA ALA A 292 3.32 -12.25 16.41
C ALA A 292 3.45 -12.82 17.86
N LYS A 293 4.63 -12.67 18.46
CA LYS A 293 4.80 -12.03 19.79
C LYS A 293 6.28 -11.80 20.10
N GLN A 294 6.52 -10.62 20.67
CA GLN A 294 7.74 -10.09 21.29
C GLN A 294 8.75 -9.35 20.39
N ILE A 295 8.82 -8.04 20.68
CA ILE A 295 9.97 -7.16 20.52
C ILE A 295 11.09 -7.72 21.39
N GLY A 296 12.21 -8.07 20.78
CA GLY A 296 13.43 -8.50 21.47
C GLY A 296 14.65 -7.82 20.87
N THR A 297 15.24 -6.90 21.62
CA THR A 297 16.56 -6.31 21.43
C THR A 297 17.62 -7.40 21.29
N ILE A 298 18.52 -7.29 20.30
CA ILE A 298 19.73 -8.12 20.21
C ILE A 298 20.95 -7.20 20.14
N THR A 299 21.85 -7.40 21.11
CA THR A 299 23.13 -6.73 21.29
C THR A 299 24.22 -7.26 20.37
N LEU A 300 25.16 -6.37 20.04
CA LEU A 300 26.43 -6.60 19.35
C LEU A 300 27.28 -7.70 20.00
N THR A 301 27.94 -8.50 19.17
CA THR A 301 29.42 -8.57 19.09
C THR A 301 29.85 -9.31 17.81
N ASP A 302 30.93 -8.79 17.22
CA ASP A 302 32.11 -9.52 16.72
C ASP A 302 32.26 -10.01 15.25
N TRP A 303 33.20 -9.31 14.56
CA TRP A 303 34.27 -9.73 13.63
C TRP A 303 34.13 -9.71 12.08
N GLY A 304 35.30 -9.46 11.45
CA GLY A 304 35.62 -9.02 10.08
C GLY A 304 35.43 -10.06 8.97
N GLU A 305 35.75 -9.91 7.67
CA GLU A 305 36.41 -8.97 6.74
C GLU A 305 35.51 -8.99 5.47
N VAL A 306 35.37 -7.93 4.65
CA VAL A 306 34.73 -8.08 3.31
C VAL A 306 35.68 -7.45 2.31
N HIS A 307 36.37 -8.36 1.65
CA HIS A 307 37.11 -8.14 0.41
C HIS A 307 36.12 -7.86 -0.73
N GLY A 308 36.42 -6.86 -1.56
CA GLY A 308 35.88 -6.71 -2.93
C GLY A 308 34.38 -6.45 -3.03
N MET A 309 33.98 -5.32 -3.60
CA MET A 309 32.58 -5.11 -3.98
C MET A 309 32.13 -6.26 -4.90
N SER A 310 31.08 -6.99 -4.54
CA SER A 310 30.56 -8.07 -5.37
C SER A 310 30.02 -7.53 -6.69
N ASP A 311 30.08 -8.34 -7.75
CA ASP A 311 29.55 -7.95 -9.08
C ASP A 311 28.09 -7.47 -9.00
N GLY A 312 27.29 -8.07 -8.13
CA GLY A 312 25.90 -7.66 -7.88
C GLY A 312 25.79 -6.25 -7.28
N TYR A 313 26.67 -5.86 -6.36
CA TYR A 313 26.68 -4.51 -5.81
C TYR A 313 27.03 -3.49 -6.90
N LEU A 314 28.05 -3.77 -7.71
CA LEU A 314 28.47 -2.87 -8.80
C LEU A 314 27.35 -2.69 -9.82
N MET A 315 26.64 -3.77 -10.17
CA MET A 315 25.48 -3.74 -11.04
C MET A 315 24.39 -2.82 -10.50
N HIS A 316 23.89 -3.04 -9.28
CA HIS A 316 22.80 -2.25 -8.72
C HIS A 316 23.19 -0.79 -8.43
N SER A 317 24.43 -0.56 -7.99
CA SER A 317 24.98 0.80 -7.83
C SER A 317 25.01 1.54 -9.18
N GLY A 318 25.41 0.86 -10.25
CA GLY A 318 25.39 1.38 -11.61
C GLY A 318 23.98 1.68 -12.12
N GLU A 319 23.01 0.79 -11.87
CA GLU A 319 21.60 0.99 -12.22
C GLU A 319 21.01 2.25 -11.58
N ILE A 320 21.23 2.45 -10.26
CA ILE A 320 20.76 3.64 -9.53
C ILE A 320 21.46 4.91 -10.05
N SER A 321 22.78 4.84 -10.28
CA SER A 321 23.56 5.99 -10.76
C SER A 321 23.12 6.42 -12.17
N ARG A 322 22.82 5.46 -13.06
CA ARG A 322 22.24 5.74 -14.39
C ARG A 322 20.88 6.41 -14.27
N TRP A 323 20.01 5.92 -13.39
CA TRP A 323 18.71 6.53 -13.15
C TRP A 323 18.83 7.96 -12.64
N GLN A 324 19.67 8.21 -11.63
CA GLN A 324 19.89 9.54 -11.08
C GLN A 324 20.40 10.52 -12.15
N SER A 325 21.34 10.07 -12.99
CA SER A 325 21.87 10.86 -14.10
C SER A 325 20.77 11.23 -15.11
N ALA A 326 19.92 10.28 -15.50
CA ALA A 326 18.82 10.51 -16.42
C ALA A 326 17.71 11.41 -15.82
N PHE A 327 17.57 11.43 -14.49
CA PHE A 327 16.57 12.21 -13.78
C PHE A 327 16.96 13.67 -13.52
N GLN A 328 18.25 14.03 -13.58
CA GLN A 328 18.73 15.38 -13.23
C GLN A 328 17.99 16.52 -13.95
N SER A 329 17.63 16.32 -15.22
CA SER A 329 16.91 17.31 -16.03
C SER A 329 15.44 17.51 -15.63
N GLN A 330 14.84 16.57 -14.91
CA GLN A 330 13.41 16.56 -14.54
C GLN A 330 13.11 17.26 -13.21
N LEU A 331 14.15 17.61 -12.43
CA LEU A 331 14.01 18.32 -11.16
C LEU A 331 13.44 19.74 -11.31
N CYS A 332 13.51 20.33 -12.51
CA CYS A 332 13.20 21.74 -12.78
C CYS A 332 11.89 21.96 -13.57
N SER A 333 10.79 21.28 -13.24
CA SER A 333 9.47 21.51 -13.87
C SER A 333 8.38 21.95 -12.88
N SER A 334 7.91 23.21 -12.98
CA SER A 334 6.94 23.79 -12.03
C SER A 334 5.50 23.35 -12.34
N LYS A 335 5.10 22.25 -11.71
CA LYS A 335 3.73 21.80 -11.42
C LYS A 335 3.77 20.53 -10.56
N TYR A 336 4.73 19.65 -10.86
CA TYR A 336 4.88 18.32 -10.25
C TYR A 336 6.17 18.17 -9.42
N TRP A 337 6.78 19.28 -9.01
CA TRP A 337 8.06 19.29 -8.30
C TRP A 337 8.03 18.46 -7.00
N LYS A 338 6.90 18.42 -6.27
CA LYS A 338 6.74 17.57 -5.07
C LYS A 338 6.83 16.08 -5.42
N ALA A 339 6.23 15.66 -6.54
CA ALA A 339 6.33 14.28 -7.02
C ALA A 339 7.76 13.97 -7.50
N ALA A 340 8.39 14.89 -8.22
CA ALA A 340 9.78 14.74 -8.66
C ALA A 340 10.74 14.60 -7.47
N MET A 341 10.57 15.43 -6.44
CA MET A 341 11.37 15.38 -5.22
C MET A 341 11.12 14.10 -4.41
N LEU A 342 9.89 13.55 -4.43
CA LEU A 342 9.61 12.25 -3.83
C LEU A 342 10.35 11.11 -4.55
N LEU A 343 10.38 11.12 -5.89
CA LEU A 343 11.18 10.15 -6.66
C LEU A 343 12.67 10.26 -6.33
N GLN A 344 13.19 11.49 -6.22
CA GLN A 344 14.58 11.70 -5.80
C GLN A 344 14.84 11.12 -4.41
N LEU A 345 13.95 11.40 -3.45
CA LEU A 345 14.07 10.88 -2.09
C LEU A 345 14.04 9.35 -2.05
N GLN A 346 13.20 8.73 -2.87
CA GLN A 346 13.14 7.27 -3.04
C GLN A 346 14.44 6.71 -3.64
N ALA A 347 15.00 7.36 -4.65
CA ALA A 347 16.27 6.96 -5.26
C ALA A 347 17.44 7.06 -4.26
N GLU A 348 17.53 8.15 -3.49
CA GLU A 348 18.53 8.30 -2.43
C GLU A 348 18.36 7.24 -1.34
N THR A 349 17.11 6.92 -0.97
CA THR A 349 16.82 5.87 0.01
C THR A 349 17.37 4.52 -0.45
N THR A 350 17.17 4.19 -1.72
CA THR A 350 17.67 2.94 -2.30
C THR A 350 19.19 2.93 -2.42
N ARG A 351 19.81 4.05 -2.81
CA ARG A 351 21.27 4.19 -2.87
C ARG A 351 21.91 4.01 -1.50
N VAL A 352 21.44 4.74 -0.50
CA VAL A 352 21.94 4.66 0.88
C VAL A 352 21.67 3.27 1.47
N GLY A 353 20.51 2.67 1.21
CA GLY A 353 20.20 1.29 1.62
C GLY A 353 21.16 0.27 1.03
N LEU A 354 21.48 0.38 -0.27
CA LEU A 354 22.45 -0.50 -0.94
C LEU A 354 23.86 -0.36 -0.37
N HIS A 355 24.34 0.87 -0.17
CA HIS A 355 25.66 1.06 0.43
C HIS A 355 25.69 0.64 1.90
N GLY A 356 24.58 0.86 2.60
CA GLY A 356 24.37 0.50 4.00
C GLY A 356 24.32 -1.01 4.24
N SER A 357 23.94 -1.83 3.25
CA SER A 357 23.96 -3.29 3.38
C SER A 357 25.38 -3.87 3.50
N LEU A 358 26.40 -3.07 3.20
CA LEU A 358 27.82 -3.41 3.40
C LEU A 358 28.36 -2.92 4.74
N ASN A 359 27.58 -2.13 5.49
CA ASN A 359 27.99 -1.64 6.81
C ASN A 359 28.07 -2.80 7.80
N ARG A 360 29.09 -2.74 8.65
CA ARG A 360 29.40 -3.77 9.64
C ARG A 360 29.14 -3.28 11.05
N THR A 361 29.26 -1.97 11.24
CA THR A 361 29.07 -1.30 12.51
C THR A 361 28.05 -0.17 12.38
N GLU A 362 27.48 0.23 13.51
CA GLU A 362 26.60 1.40 13.55
C GLU A 362 27.34 2.69 13.12
N CYS A 363 28.64 2.78 13.38
CA CYS A 363 29.47 3.93 13.01
C CYS A 363 29.65 4.07 11.49
N ASP A 364 29.56 2.98 10.73
CA ASP A 364 29.68 3.02 9.27
C ASP A 364 28.55 3.82 8.61
N TRP A 365 27.45 4.07 9.34
CA TRP A 365 26.35 4.91 8.89
C TRP A 365 26.64 6.40 9.00
N ASP A 366 27.64 6.81 9.79
CA ASP A 366 27.97 8.23 10.00
C ASP A 366 28.39 8.92 8.70
N ARG A 367 28.96 8.17 7.75
CA ARG A 367 29.31 8.66 6.41
C ARG A 367 28.11 9.15 5.60
N PHE A 368 26.91 8.65 5.90
CA PHE A 368 25.65 9.06 5.27
C PHE A 368 24.95 10.21 6.01
N THR A 369 25.57 10.80 7.04
CA THR A 369 24.98 11.95 7.75
C THR A 369 24.59 13.10 6.79
N PRO A 370 25.44 13.51 5.83
CA PRO A 370 25.05 14.52 4.85
C PRO A 370 23.85 14.10 3.99
N ASP A 371 23.81 12.83 3.58
CA ASP A 371 22.68 12.27 2.81
C ASP A 371 21.40 12.30 3.64
N PHE A 372 21.45 11.87 4.91
CA PHE A 372 20.30 11.90 5.81
C PHE A 372 19.77 13.31 6.05
N GLN A 373 20.67 14.30 6.20
CA GLN A 373 20.30 15.70 6.34
C GLN A 373 19.61 16.25 5.08
N LEU A 374 20.10 15.88 3.89
CA LEU A 374 19.48 16.25 2.63
C LEU A 374 18.11 15.59 2.44
N MET A 375 18.02 14.28 2.73
CA MET A 375 16.79 13.51 2.64
C MET A 375 15.69 14.08 3.56
N ILE A 376 16.03 14.43 4.81
CA ILE A 376 15.04 15.04 5.73
C ILE A 376 14.63 16.44 5.27
N ALA A 377 15.55 17.22 4.70
CA ALA A 377 15.24 18.53 4.15
C ALA A 377 14.25 18.41 2.97
N HIS A 378 14.48 17.49 2.04
CA HIS A 378 13.53 17.20 0.95
C HIS A 378 12.19 16.70 1.47
N ALA A 379 12.18 15.77 2.44
CA ALA A 379 10.93 15.28 3.02
C ALA A 379 10.11 16.41 3.66
N LYS A 380 10.75 17.33 4.39
CA LYS A 380 10.09 18.50 4.98
C LYS A 380 9.51 19.46 3.94
N GLN A 381 10.13 19.56 2.76
CA GLN A 381 9.62 20.38 1.65
C GLN A 381 8.44 19.71 0.92
N VAL A 382 8.43 18.38 0.75
CA VAL A 382 7.28 17.68 0.16
C VAL A 382 6.08 17.75 1.12
N PHE A 383 6.31 17.42 2.39
CA PHE A 383 5.30 17.27 3.44
C PHE A 383 5.24 18.51 4.34
N ASP A 384 5.04 19.67 3.72
CA ASP A 384 4.77 20.93 4.41
C ASP A 384 3.41 20.91 5.15
N GLU A 385 3.20 21.89 6.03
CA GLU A 385 1.97 21.98 6.84
C GLU A 385 0.71 22.16 5.98
N GLU A 386 0.83 22.77 4.80
CA GLU A 386 -0.27 22.90 3.84
C GLU A 386 -0.67 21.52 3.28
N PHE A 387 0.30 20.78 2.75
CA PHE A 387 0.07 19.44 2.25
C PHE A 387 -0.49 18.52 3.32
N LEU A 388 0.10 18.55 4.52
CA LEU A 388 -0.36 17.72 5.64
C LEU A 388 -1.76 18.10 6.12
N ARG A 389 -2.17 19.36 6.03
CA ARG A 389 -3.54 19.76 6.38
C ARG A 389 -4.54 19.29 5.34
N ASP A 390 -4.20 19.42 4.06
CA ASP A 390 -5.15 19.21 2.96
C ASP A 390 -5.18 17.74 2.50
N TRP A 391 -4.20 16.94 2.91
CA TRP A 391 -4.15 15.52 2.59
C TRP A 391 -5.04 14.67 3.49
N HIS A 392 -6.08 14.09 2.89
CA HIS A 392 -7.07 13.23 3.55
C HIS A 392 -7.13 11.81 2.96
N GLY A 393 -6.26 11.49 2.00
CA GLY A 393 -6.24 10.23 1.28
C GLY A 393 -5.25 9.22 1.88
N PHE A 394 -5.44 7.95 1.55
CA PHE A 394 -4.45 6.91 1.76
C PHE A 394 -3.64 6.71 0.47
N ALA A 395 -2.32 6.71 0.56
CA ALA A 395 -1.44 6.37 -0.56
C ALA A 395 -0.83 4.98 -0.35
N PHE A 396 -1.07 4.07 -1.29
CA PHE A 396 -0.45 2.74 -1.31
C PHE A 396 0.91 2.75 -2.02
N ASP A 397 1.13 3.71 -2.92
CA ASP A 397 2.42 3.94 -3.55
C ASP A 397 3.40 4.48 -2.51
N GLY A 398 4.57 3.85 -2.39
CA GLY A 398 5.57 4.16 -1.36
C GLY A 398 5.75 5.67 -1.16
N GLY A 399 5.61 6.13 0.08
CA GLY A 399 5.73 7.53 0.43
C GLY A 399 7.06 7.83 1.10
N VAL A 400 7.04 8.60 2.18
CA VAL A 400 8.25 8.96 2.94
C VAL A 400 8.51 8.11 4.17
N ILE A 401 7.62 7.17 4.48
CA ILE A 401 7.83 6.30 5.65
C ILE A 401 9.18 5.57 5.61
N LYS A 402 9.54 4.91 4.51
CA LYS A 402 10.82 4.19 4.38
C LYS A 402 12.05 5.10 4.53
N PRO A 403 12.18 6.25 3.82
CA PRO A 403 13.30 7.16 4.04
C PRO A 403 13.40 7.65 5.47
N LEU A 404 12.28 8.06 6.07
CA LEU A 404 12.26 8.57 7.44
C LEU A 404 12.61 7.47 8.45
N TRP A 405 12.20 6.23 8.19
CA TRP A 405 12.52 5.08 9.03
C TRP A 405 14.00 4.75 8.97
N MET A 406 14.58 4.74 7.78
CA MET A 406 16.02 4.52 7.61
C MET A 406 16.83 5.59 8.36
N ILE A 407 16.46 6.87 8.24
CA ILE A 407 17.09 7.95 9.01
C ILE A 407 16.89 7.74 10.52
N ALA A 408 15.68 7.38 10.95
CA ALA A 408 15.37 7.18 12.36
C ALA A 408 16.17 6.04 13.00
N CYS A 409 16.42 4.96 12.25
CA CYS A 409 17.13 3.77 12.72
C CYS A 409 18.65 3.92 12.66
N TYR A 410 19.18 4.51 11.59
CA TYR A 410 20.62 4.46 11.30
C TYR A 410 21.36 5.78 11.50
N CYS A 411 20.66 6.93 11.51
CA CYS A 411 21.32 8.22 11.76
C CYS A 411 21.66 8.37 13.24
N ARG A 412 22.95 8.53 13.55
CA ARG A 412 23.43 8.74 14.93
C ARG A 412 23.36 10.20 15.37
N GLU A 413 23.21 11.15 14.43
CA GLU A 413 23.03 12.56 14.73
C GLU A 413 21.67 12.84 15.41
N PRO A 414 21.65 13.33 16.66
CA PRO A 414 20.41 13.44 17.44
C PRO A 414 19.35 14.39 16.87
N VAL A 415 19.75 15.42 16.12
CA VAL A 415 18.82 16.41 15.54
C VAL A 415 18.10 15.79 14.33
N THR A 416 18.86 15.33 13.35
CA THR A 416 18.36 14.68 12.13
C THR A 416 17.48 13.47 12.44
N ARG A 417 17.90 12.62 13.39
CA ARG A 417 17.10 11.48 13.84
C ARG A 417 15.75 11.92 14.45
N ARG A 418 15.74 12.93 15.31
CA ARG A 418 14.50 13.43 15.94
C ARG A 418 13.57 14.09 14.92
N ASP A 419 14.13 14.80 13.94
CA ASP A 419 13.35 15.37 12.84
C ASP A 419 12.65 14.29 12.02
N ALA A 420 13.34 13.19 11.70
CA ALA A 420 12.75 12.08 10.98
C ALA A 420 11.60 11.42 11.76
N ILE A 421 11.79 11.17 13.05
CA ILE A 421 10.75 10.63 13.94
C ILE A 421 9.56 11.60 14.03
N ALA A 422 9.82 12.91 14.16
CA ALA A 422 8.78 13.91 14.26
C ALA A 422 7.94 14.01 12.99
N LEU A 423 8.58 14.03 11.81
CA LEU A 423 7.88 14.06 10.53
C LEU A 423 7.11 12.75 10.29
N MET A 424 7.72 11.61 10.59
CA MET A 424 7.08 10.30 10.45
C MET A 424 5.81 10.21 11.28
N ARG A 425 5.78 10.75 12.51
CA ARG A 425 4.55 10.80 13.32
C ARG A 425 3.42 11.61 12.67
N LYS A 426 3.75 12.63 11.87
CA LYS A 426 2.76 13.41 11.12
C LYS A 426 2.21 12.64 9.90
N VAL A 427 3.05 11.85 9.23
CA VAL A 427 2.69 11.14 7.98
C VAL A 427 2.25 9.69 8.15
N ALA A 428 2.66 8.97 9.20
CA ALA A 428 2.36 7.54 9.44
C ALA A 428 0.87 7.24 9.56
N ALA A 429 0.08 8.29 9.76
CA ALA A 429 -1.36 8.27 9.75
C ALA A 429 -1.99 8.13 8.34
N LYS A 430 -1.26 8.53 7.30
CA LYS A 430 -1.78 8.87 5.96
C LYS A 430 -1.13 8.07 4.82
N GLU A 431 0.01 7.44 5.09
CA GLU A 431 0.69 6.57 4.14
C GLU A 431 0.55 5.11 4.53
N PHE A 432 0.56 4.24 3.52
CA PHE A 432 0.94 2.86 3.74
C PHE A 432 2.41 2.82 4.17
N GLY A 433 2.61 2.64 5.47
CA GLY A 433 3.89 2.31 6.07
C GLY A 433 3.68 1.11 6.97
N MET A 434 4.06 -0.08 6.51
CA MET A 434 4.10 -1.26 7.38
C MET A 434 5.35 -1.17 8.25
N LEU A 435 5.28 -0.36 9.32
CA LEU A 435 6.30 -0.25 10.35
C LEU A 435 5.94 -1.07 11.58
#